data_AF-D8SEM1-F1
#
_entry.id   AF-D8SEM1-F1
#
_cell.length_a   1.000
_cell.length_b   1.000
_cell.length_c   1.000
_cell.angle_alpha   90.00
_cell.angle_beta   90.00
_cell.angle_gamma   90.00
#
_symmetry.space_group_name_H-M   'P 1'
#
loop_
_entity.id
_entity.type
_entity.pdbx_description
1 polymer ?
#
loop_
_entity_poly.entity_id
_entity_poly.type
_entity_poly.pdbx_seq_one_letter_code
_entity_poly.pdbx_strand_id
1 'polypeptide(L)'
;MIRANVVLRRQTALKGERKKLMTAAVGIVLVCHIVLVYSWYTSEAIWKPLLLLPPRKIPKFWEAIFTIVVNDVMVRQAGMAVKCVLLLTCKSTRGRHFRKQGQLLTAVEYLLLLVRALIPGPVWYRFFLNKEYGNVFSSLTTGLYLTFKLTSVFSKVREFIGAVGLVTRCEVQYGSAASSDEVLAAGDMCAICQEKMHSPISLRCKHIFCEDCVSEWFERERTCPLCRAVVKFANFRSFADGRTSLLPQIF
;
A
#
# COMPACT_ATOMS: atom_id res chain seq x y z
N MET A 1 -16.96 3.88 0.32
CA MET A 1 -15.57 3.39 0.09
C MET A 1 -15.16 3.36 -1.39
N ILE A 2 -15.86 2.65 -2.29
CA ILE A 2 -15.47 2.52 -3.70
C ILE A 2 -15.28 3.90 -4.37
N ARG A 3 -16.26 4.80 -4.21
CA ARG A 3 -16.17 6.17 -4.73
C ARG A 3 -14.97 6.95 -4.19
N ALA A 4 -14.66 6.82 -2.90
CA ALA A 4 -13.49 7.48 -2.31
C ALA A 4 -12.17 6.98 -2.93
N ASN A 5 -12.04 5.66 -3.17
CA ASN A 5 -10.88 5.07 -3.85
C ASN A 5 -10.76 5.59 -5.30
N VAL A 6 -11.86 5.71 -6.04
CA VAL A 6 -11.88 6.28 -7.40
C VAL A 6 -11.45 7.74 -7.38
N VAL A 7 -12.01 8.54 -6.48
CA VAL A 7 -11.66 9.96 -6.33
C VAL A 7 -10.18 10.11 -5.99
N LEU A 8 -9.66 9.31 -5.05
CA LEU A 8 -8.27 9.33 -4.64
C LEU A 8 -7.33 9.05 -5.82
N ARG A 9 -7.60 7.98 -6.60
CA ARG A 9 -6.81 7.65 -7.80
C ARG A 9 -6.82 8.78 -8.82
N ARG A 10 -7.99 9.40 -9.06
CA ARG A 10 -8.12 10.55 -9.95
C ARG A 10 -7.30 11.74 -9.45
N GLN A 11 -7.30 12.02 -8.15
CA GLN A 11 -6.50 13.11 -7.57
C GLN A 11 -5.00 12.84 -7.63
N THR A 12 -4.57 11.58 -7.48
CA THR A 12 -3.16 11.20 -7.68
C THR A 12 -2.73 11.42 -9.14
N ALA A 13 -3.58 11.05 -10.11
CA ALA A 13 -3.29 11.21 -11.53
C ALA A 13 -3.17 12.68 -11.98
N LEU A 14 -3.94 13.59 -11.38
CA LEU A 14 -3.93 15.03 -11.73
C LEU A 14 -2.65 15.77 -11.29
N LYS A 15 -1.74 15.14 -10.54
CA LYS A 15 -0.45 15.72 -10.11
C LYS A 15 -0.61 17.16 -9.56
N GLY A 16 -0.21 18.18 -10.34
CA GLY A 16 -0.26 19.60 -9.96
C GLY A 16 -1.64 20.26 -10.03
N GLU A 17 -2.56 19.75 -10.87
CA GLU A 17 -3.90 20.32 -11.12
C GLU A 17 -4.98 19.78 -10.17
N ARG A 18 -4.55 19.05 -9.15
CA ARG A 18 -5.44 18.41 -8.18
C ARG A 18 -6.29 19.39 -7.39
N LYS A 19 -7.52 18.99 -7.12
CA LYS A 19 -8.49 19.73 -6.30
C LYS A 19 -8.22 19.44 -4.81
N LYS A 20 -7.38 20.27 -4.18
CA LYS A 20 -6.98 20.11 -2.76
C LYS A 20 -8.18 20.08 -1.82
N LEU A 21 -9.15 20.98 -2.00
CA LEU A 21 -10.37 21.03 -1.19
C LEU A 21 -11.15 19.71 -1.26
N MET A 22 -11.33 19.15 -2.46
CA MET A 22 -12.02 17.88 -2.64
C MET A 22 -11.26 16.72 -1.98
N THR A 23 -9.92 16.71 -2.06
CA THR A 23 -9.09 15.70 -1.40
C THR A 23 -9.22 15.78 0.13
N ALA A 24 -9.20 17.00 0.68
CA ALA A 24 -9.38 17.24 2.12
C ALA A 24 -10.77 16.80 2.58
N ALA A 25 -11.82 17.17 1.85
CA ALA A 25 -13.20 16.79 2.17
C ALA A 25 -13.38 15.27 2.23
N VAL A 26 -12.84 14.53 1.24
CA VAL A 26 -12.88 13.05 1.25
C VAL A 26 -12.15 12.49 2.46
N GLY A 27 -10.95 13.01 2.78
CA GLY A 27 -10.19 12.61 3.95
C GLY A 27 -10.96 12.83 5.26
N ILE A 28 -11.58 14.00 5.42
CA ILE A 28 -12.38 14.35 6.61
C ILE A 28 -13.57 13.41 6.75
N VAL A 29 -14.35 13.19 5.68
CA VAL A 29 -15.51 12.28 5.71
C VAL A 29 -15.10 10.86 6.13
N LEU A 30 -13.97 10.36 5.62
CA LEU A 30 -13.45 9.04 6.01
C LEU A 30 -13.08 9.00 7.50
N VAL A 31 -12.39 10.02 8.01
CA VAL A 31 -12.02 10.09 9.44
C VAL A 31 -13.26 10.21 10.33
N CYS A 32 -14.21 11.09 9.98
CA CYS A 32 -15.47 11.23 10.71
C CYS A 32 -16.24 9.91 10.79
N HIS A 33 -16.31 9.16 9.68
CA HIS A 33 -16.96 7.85 9.66
C HIS A 33 -16.26 6.83 10.58
N ILE A 34 -14.92 6.79 10.58
CA ILE A 34 -14.15 5.92 11.49
C ILE A 34 -14.44 6.25 12.95
N VAL A 35 -14.37 7.54 13.30
CA VAL A 35 -14.63 8.02 14.67
C VAL A 35 -16.05 7.66 15.09
N LEU A 36 -17.05 7.94 14.25
CA LEU A 36 -18.46 7.64 14.53
C LEU A 36 -18.69 6.15 14.80
N VAL A 37 -18.12 5.26 13.97
CA VAL A 37 -18.26 3.81 14.16
C VAL A 37 -17.62 3.37 15.48
N TYR A 38 -16.38 3.79 15.78
CA TYR A 38 -15.74 3.37 17.03
C TYR A 38 -16.39 3.97 18.28
N SER A 39 -16.90 5.20 18.19
CA SER A 39 -17.68 5.82 19.26
C SER A 39 -18.98 5.06 19.52
N TRP A 40 -19.69 4.63 18.47
CA TRP A 40 -20.93 3.85 18.60
C TRP A 40 -20.73 2.52 19.31
N TYR A 41 -19.62 1.83 19.04
CA TYR A 41 -19.31 0.50 19.61
C TYR A 41 -18.30 0.54 20.77
N THR A 42 -18.25 1.66 21.51
CA THR A 42 -17.30 1.83 22.63
C THR A 42 -17.49 0.77 23.72
N SER A 43 -18.74 0.39 24.03
CA SER A 43 -19.08 -0.61 25.06
C SER A 43 -18.50 -2.00 24.75
N GLU A 44 -18.61 -2.42 23.48
CA GLU A 44 -18.17 -3.73 22.99
C GLU A 44 -16.65 -3.81 22.76
N ALA A 45 -15.95 -2.67 22.81
CA ALA A 45 -14.51 -2.57 22.62
C ALA A 45 -14.01 -3.26 21.32
N ILE A 46 -14.77 -3.12 20.23
CA ILE A 46 -14.46 -3.74 18.93
C ILE A 46 -13.15 -3.24 18.30
N TRP A 47 -12.56 -2.17 18.84
CA TRP A 47 -11.28 -1.60 18.41
C TRP A 47 -10.07 -2.41 18.89
N LYS A 48 -10.21 -3.29 19.89
CA LYS A 48 -9.10 -4.07 20.47
C LYS A 48 -8.23 -4.83 19.45
N PRO A 49 -8.79 -5.48 18.40
CA PRO A 49 -7.99 -6.16 17.39
C PRO A 49 -7.04 -5.25 16.62
N LEU A 50 -7.31 -3.94 16.54
CA LEU A 50 -6.37 -2.98 15.95
C LEU A 50 -5.06 -2.88 16.72
N LEU A 51 -5.10 -3.12 18.02
CA LEU A 51 -3.91 -3.19 18.89
C LEU A 51 -3.42 -4.63 19.08
N LEU A 52 -3.87 -5.57 18.25
CA LEU A 52 -3.58 -7.00 18.36
C LEU A 52 -4.00 -7.62 19.70
N LEU A 53 -4.99 -7.00 20.36
CA LEU A 53 -5.55 -7.50 21.62
C LEU A 53 -6.78 -8.40 21.34
N PRO A 54 -6.93 -9.50 22.09
CA PRO A 54 -8.09 -10.37 21.95
C PRO A 54 -9.39 -9.68 22.40
N PRO A 55 -10.55 -10.07 21.82
CA PRO A 55 -11.85 -9.57 22.26
C PRO A 55 -12.14 -9.97 23.72
N ARG A 56 -12.96 -9.15 24.42
CA ARG A 56 -13.27 -9.34 25.86
C ARG A 56 -13.97 -10.68 26.12
N LYS A 57 -14.98 -10.99 25.30
CA LYS A 57 -15.75 -12.23 25.35
C LYS A 57 -15.27 -13.15 24.25
N ILE A 58 -15.48 -14.45 24.44
CA ILE A 58 -15.26 -15.44 23.37
C ILE A 58 -16.35 -15.16 22.32
N PRO A 59 -15.99 -14.72 21.10
CA PRO A 59 -16.99 -14.36 20.11
C PRO A 59 -17.66 -15.62 19.56
N LYS A 60 -18.95 -15.53 19.24
CA LYS A 60 -19.57 -16.52 18.34
C LYS A 60 -19.01 -16.34 16.92
N PHE A 61 -19.22 -17.32 16.05
CA PHE A 61 -18.70 -17.29 14.67
C PHE A 61 -19.08 -15.98 13.94
N TRP A 62 -20.36 -15.60 13.96
CA TRP A 62 -20.83 -14.39 13.29
C TRP A 62 -20.33 -13.09 13.95
N GLU A 63 -20.15 -13.08 15.27
CA GLU A 63 -19.58 -11.95 16.00
C GLU A 63 -18.10 -11.75 15.65
N ALA A 64 -17.36 -12.85 15.49
CA ALA A 64 -15.97 -12.85 15.04
C ALA A 64 -15.87 -12.27 13.62
N ILE A 65 -16.67 -12.79 12.68
CA ILE A 65 -16.74 -12.29 11.31
C ILE A 65 -17.10 -10.80 11.26
N PHE A 66 -18.13 -10.39 11.99
CA PHE A 66 -18.54 -8.98 12.07
C PHE A 66 -17.41 -8.10 12.58
N THR A 67 -16.76 -8.49 13.68
CA THR A 67 -15.64 -7.74 14.27
C THR A 67 -14.48 -7.61 13.27
N ILE A 68 -14.14 -8.68 12.57
CA ILE A 68 -13.05 -8.69 11.58
C ILE A 68 -13.40 -7.79 10.39
N VAL A 69 -14.60 -7.94 9.82
CA VAL A 69 -15.03 -7.18 8.64
C VAL A 69 -15.12 -5.69 8.95
N VAL A 70 -15.70 -5.30 10.10
CA VAL A 70 -15.78 -3.88 10.50
C VAL A 70 -14.38 -3.29 10.65
N ASN A 71 -13.47 -3.95 11.37
CA ASN A 71 -12.10 -3.44 11.53
C ASN A 71 -11.32 -3.40 10.20
N ASP A 72 -11.49 -4.38 9.31
CA ASP A 72 -10.88 -4.37 7.97
C ASP A 72 -11.42 -3.20 7.11
N VAL A 73 -12.72 -2.88 7.21
CA VAL A 73 -13.30 -1.68 6.57
C VAL A 73 -12.72 -0.40 7.19
N MET A 74 -12.62 -0.30 8.52
CA MET A 74 -12.08 0.88 9.20
C MET A 74 -10.62 1.15 8.83
N VAL A 75 -9.77 0.11 8.81
CA VAL A 75 -8.36 0.24 8.42
C VAL A 75 -8.21 0.64 6.95
N ARG A 76 -9.06 0.13 6.05
CA ARG A 76 -9.09 0.59 4.65
C ARG A 76 -9.41 2.08 4.56
N GLN A 77 -10.38 2.57 5.34
CA GLN A 77 -10.73 3.99 5.37
C GLN A 77 -9.60 4.84 5.95
N ALA A 78 -8.98 4.38 7.05
CA ALA A 78 -7.84 5.05 7.66
C ALA A 78 -6.68 5.17 6.67
N GLY A 79 -6.41 4.08 5.93
CA GLY A 79 -5.42 4.06 4.87
C GLY A 79 -5.70 5.06 3.73
N MET A 80 -6.94 5.14 3.26
CA MET A 80 -7.34 6.15 2.27
C MET A 80 -7.20 7.58 2.81
N ALA A 81 -7.51 7.81 4.09
CA ALA A 81 -7.33 9.11 4.74
C ALA A 81 -5.84 9.49 4.86
N VAL A 82 -4.97 8.57 5.27
CA VAL A 82 -3.52 8.77 5.31
C VAL A 82 -2.98 9.13 3.92
N LYS A 83 -3.44 8.44 2.87
CA LYS A 83 -3.08 8.80 1.48
C LYS A 83 -3.57 10.21 1.12
N CYS A 84 -4.78 10.60 1.50
CA CYS A 84 -5.26 11.98 1.29
C CYS A 84 -4.34 13.01 1.96
N VAL A 85 -3.90 12.75 3.19
CA VAL A 85 -2.95 13.61 3.92
C VAL A 85 -1.61 13.67 3.20
N LEU A 86 -1.02 12.53 2.83
CA LEU A 86 0.23 12.47 2.06
C LEU A 86 0.15 13.27 0.76
N LEU A 87 -0.96 13.11 0.05
CA LEU A 87 -1.23 13.88 -1.14
C LEU A 87 -1.22 15.39 -0.76
N LEU A 88 -1.94 15.85 0.26
CA LEU A 88 -2.02 17.27 0.62
C LEU A 88 -0.70 17.87 1.12
N THR A 89 0.13 17.10 1.83
CA THR A 89 1.36 17.58 2.48
C THR A 89 2.58 17.51 1.57
N CYS A 90 2.65 16.56 0.64
CA CYS A 90 3.70 16.52 -0.38
C CYS A 90 3.50 17.67 -1.38
N LYS A 91 4.22 18.79 -1.19
CA LYS A 91 4.20 19.94 -2.11
C LYS A 91 4.61 19.51 -3.53
N SER A 92 3.71 19.82 -4.46
CA SER A 92 3.83 19.55 -5.90
C SER A 92 4.64 20.65 -6.59
N THR A 93 5.97 20.61 -6.48
CA THR A 93 6.83 21.61 -7.15
C THR A 93 7.97 21.03 -7.99
N ARG A 94 8.21 19.70 -8.03
CA ARG A 94 9.28 19.11 -8.88
C ARG A 94 9.07 17.61 -9.16
N GLY A 95 9.56 17.11 -10.31
CA GLY A 95 9.46 15.69 -10.71
C GLY A 95 9.95 14.68 -9.66
N ARG A 96 11.06 14.98 -8.96
CA ARG A 96 11.59 14.16 -7.85
C ARG A 96 10.60 13.97 -6.69
N HIS A 97 9.67 14.91 -6.48
CA HIS A 97 8.65 14.83 -5.43
C HIS A 97 7.50 13.89 -5.82
N PHE A 98 7.10 13.83 -7.10
CA PHE A 98 6.06 12.90 -7.55
C PHE A 98 6.50 11.44 -7.38
N ARG A 99 7.78 11.15 -7.65
CA ARG A 99 8.34 9.82 -7.43
C ARG A 99 8.32 9.42 -5.95
N LYS A 100 8.85 10.27 -5.07
CA LYS A 100 8.84 10.03 -3.62
C LYS A 100 7.40 9.85 -3.10
N GLN A 101 6.47 10.64 -3.60
CA GLN A 101 5.04 10.52 -3.26
C GLN A 101 4.46 9.17 -3.69
N GLY A 102 4.72 8.71 -4.93
CA GLY A 102 4.28 7.38 -5.40
C GLY A 102 4.89 6.22 -4.60
N GLN A 103 6.16 6.33 -4.21
CA GLN A 103 6.82 5.37 -3.33
C GLN A 103 6.20 5.36 -1.92
N LEU A 104 5.92 6.53 -1.34
CA LEU A 104 5.23 6.65 -0.05
C LEU A 104 3.82 6.07 -0.09
N LEU A 105 3.05 6.33 -1.15
CA LEU A 105 1.73 5.73 -1.36
C LEU A 105 1.81 4.20 -1.43
N THR A 106 2.86 3.67 -2.07
CA THR A 106 3.12 2.24 -2.15
C THR A 106 3.48 1.65 -0.79
N ALA A 107 4.38 2.29 -0.04
CA ALA A 107 4.75 1.86 1.31
C ALA A 107 3.55 1.88 2.26
N VAL A 108 2.69 2.91 2.18
CA VAL A 108 1.45 2.98 2.96
C VAL A 108 0.50 1.84 2.61
N GLU A 109 0.33 1.49 1.33
CA GLU A 109 -0.54 0.36 0.98
C GLU A 109 -0.01 -0.97 1.50
N TYR A 110 1.30 -1.22 1.41
CA TYR A 110 1.89 -2.44 1.94
C TYR A 110 1.81 -2.51 3.47
N LEU A 111 1.97 -1.38 4.17
CA LEU A 111 1.71 -1.30 5.61
C LEU A 111 0.25 -1.65 5.93
N LEU A 112 -0.71 -1.11 5.16
CA LEU A 112 -2.13 -1.40 5.34
C LEU A 112 -2.44 -2.88 5.09
N LEU A 113 -1.86 -3.50 4.06
CA LEU A 113 -2.00 -4.93 3.79
C LEU A 113 -1.45 -5.78 4.93
N LEU A 114 -0.33 -5.38 5.54
CA LEU A 114 0.24 -6.05 6.69
C LEU A 114 -0.65 -5.90 7.93
N VAL A 115 -1.11 -4.68 8.25
CA VAL A 115 -2.00 -4.43 9.40
C VAL A 115 -3.32 -5.20 9.24
N ARG A 116 -3.93 -5.18 8.05
CA ARG A 116 -5.15 -5.94 7.74
C ARG A 116 -4.95 -7.44 7.84
N ALA A 117 -3.76 -7.94 7.50
CA ALA A 117 -3.44 -9.34 7.66
C ALA A 117 -3.32 -9.71 9.15
N LEU A 118 -2.98 -8.79 10.04
CA LEU A 118 -2.83 -9.08 11.47
C LEU A 118 -4.15 -9.03 12.26
N ILE A 119 -5.12 -8.19 11.86
CA ILE A 119 -6.39 -7.97 12.58
C ILE A 119 -7.20 -9.25 12.85
N PRO A 120 -7.36 -10.20 11.90
CA PRO A 120 -8.08 -11.44 12.17
C PRO A 120 -7.40 -12.33 13.22
N GLY A 121 -6.09 -12.18 13.41
CA GLY A 121 -5.25 -12.94 14.34
C GLY A 121 -5.85 -13.11 15.74
N PRO A 122 -5.96 -12.02 16.53
CA PRO A 122 -6.46 -12.07 17.90
C PRO A 122 -7.91 -12.54 18.01
N VAL A 123 -8.75 -12.27 17.00
CA VAL A 123 -10.17 -12.66 17.01
C VAL A 123 -10.30 -14.17 16.79
N TRP A 124 -9.68 -14.71 15.75
CA TRP A 124 -9.69 -16.15 15.46
C TRP A 124 -8.95 -16.96 16.50
N TYR A 125 -7.84 -16.46 17.03
CA TYR A 125 -7.13 -17.12 18.14
C TYR A 125 -8.05 -17.30 19.36
N ARG A 126 -8.82 -16.27 19.72
CA ARG A 126 -9.79 -16.33 20.82
C ARG A 126 -10.96 -17.27 20.52
N PHE A 127 -11.41 -17.32 19.26
CA PHE A 127 -12.48 -18.20 18.79
C PHE A 127 -12.06 -19.68 18.82
N PHE A 128 -10.92 -20.02 18.24
CA PHE A 128 -10.45 -21.41 18.13
C PHE A 128 -10.02 -22.01 19.46
N LEU A 129 -9.54 -21.19 20.41
CA LEU A 129 -9.23 -21.63 21.77
C LEU A 129 -10.47 -21.90 22.65
N ASN A 130 -11.69 -21.80 22.11
CA ASN A 130 -12.87 -22.13 22.88
C ASN A 130 -12.95 -23.65 23.14
N LYS A 131 -12.77 -24.04 24.41
CA LYS A 131 -12.80 -25.43 24.86
C LYS A 131 -14.17 -26.09 24.76
N GLU A 132 -15.25 -25.31 24.61
CA GLU A 132 -16.60 -25.84 24.38
C GLU A 132 -16.71 -26.68 23.10
N TYR A 133 -15.86 -26.44 22.10
CA TYR A 133 -15.81 -27.23 20.87
C TYR A 133 -15.01 -28.53 21.00
N GLY A 134 -14.45 -28.81 22.20
CA GLY A 134 -13.60 -29.96 22.47
C GLY A 134 -12.10 -29.67 22.32
N ASN A 135 -11.30 -30.25 23.22
CA ASN A 135 -9.87 -29.96 23.35
C ASN A 135 -9.07 -30.31 22.07
N VAL A 136 -9.38 -31.43 21.43
CA VAL A 136 -8.67 -31.90 20.22
C VAL A 136 -8.94 -30.98 19.04
N PHE A 137 -10.22 -30.65 18.79
CA PHE A 137 -10.61 -29.74 17.70
C PHE A 137 -10.00 -28.35 17.90
N SER A 138 -10.07 -27.82 19.12
CA SER A 138 -9.49 -26.52 19.48
C SER A 138 -7.98 -26.46 19.24
N SER A 139 -7.23 -27.47 19.68
CA SER A 139 -5.77 -27.53 19.50
C SER A 139 -5.38 -27.63 18.02
N LEU A 140 -5.99 -28.56 17.27
CA LEU A 140 -5.67 -28.80 15.86
C LEU A 140 -5.99 -27.59 14.97
N THR A 141 -7.18 -27.00 15.13
CA THR A 141 -7.60 -25.84 14.33
C THR A 141 -6.76 -24.61 14.65
N THR A 142 -6.45 -24.36 15.92
CA THR A 142 -5.56 -23.26 16.32
C THR A 142 -4.15 -23.44 15.75
N GLY A 143 -3.59 -24.64 15.83
CA GLY A 143 -2.27 -24.94 15.27
C GLY A 143 -2.23 -24.70 13.77
N LEU A 144 -3.17 -25.27 13.01
CA LEU A 144 -3.26 -25.09 11.56
C LEU A 144 -3.44 -23.62 11.17
N TYR A 145 -4.32 -22.90 11.86
CA TYR A 145 -4.55 -21.47 11.65
C TYR A 145 -3.27 -20.67 11.89
N LEU A 146 -2.57 -20.88 13.00
CA LEU A 146 -1.33 -20.18 13.31
C LEU A 146 -0.25 -20.44 12.26
N THR A 147 -0.10 -21.66 11.76
CA THR A 147 0.86 -21.99 10.69
C THR A 147 0.55 -21.22 9.41
N PHE A 148 -0.70 -21.25 8.92
CA PHE A 148 -1.09 -20.47 7.74
C PHE A 148 -0.98 -18.97 7.98
N LYS A 149 -1.28 -18.51 9.19
CA LYS A 149 -1.21 -17.08 9.53
C LYS A 149 0.23 -16.58 9.54
N LEU A 150 1.16 -17.34 10.12
CA LEU A 150 2.57 -17.00 10.16
C LEU A 150 3.17 -16.92 8.75
N THR A 151 2.86 -17.88 7.87
CA THR A 151 3.36 -17.85 6.48
C THR A 151 2.78 -16.68 5.67
N SER A 152 1.49 -16.38 5.85
CA SER A 152 0.82 -15.21 5.25
C SER A 152 1.43 -13.90 5.74
N VAL A 153 1.57 -13.71 7.05
CA VAL A 153 2.15 -12.50 7.65
C VAL A 153 3.61 -12.33 7.22
N PHE A 154 4.41 -13.39 7.23
CA PHE A 154 5.80 -13.34 6.78
C PHE A 154 5.91 -12.86 5.32
N SER A 155 5.03 -13.34 4.45
CA SER A 155 4.97 -12.90 3.06
C SER A 155 4.67 -11.39 2.97
N LYS A 156 3.74 -10.87 3.77
CA LYS A 156 3.40 -9.44 3.84
C LYS A 156 4.50 -8.57 4.45
N VAL A 157 5.21 -9.06 5.45
CA VAL A 157 6.38 -8.38 6.03
C VAL A 157 7.47 -8.20 4.99
N ARG A 158 7.78 -9.24 4.20
CA ARG A 158 8.78 -9.15 3.11
C ARG A 158 8.39 -8.12 2.05
N GLU A 159 7.12 -8.12 1.63
CA GLU A 159 6.58 -7.13 0.69
C GLU A 159 6.71 -5.70 1.25
N PHE A 160 6.37 -5.49 2.52
CA PHE A 160 6.47 -4.20 3.18
C PHE A 160 7.91 -3.70 3.30
N ILE A 161 8.85 -4.55 3.76
CA ILE A 161 10.27 -4.21 3.84
C ILE A 161 10.82 -3.83 2.46
N GLY A 162 10.42 -4.56 1.41
CA GLY A 162 10.78 -4.23 0.02
C GLY A 162 10.27 -2.85 -0.41
N ALA A 163 9.00 -2.53 -0.11
CA ALA A 163 8.40 -1.24 -0.43
C ALA A 163 9.08 -0.07 0.32
N VAL A 164 9.40 -0.27 1.61
CA VAL A 164 10.17 0.71 2.40
C VAL A 164 11.58 0.88 1.84
N GLY A 165 12.22 -0.22 1.41
CA GLY A 165 13.52 -0.20 0.74
C GLY A 165 13.56 0.70 -0.49
N LEU A 166 12.50 0.73 -1.30
CA LEU A 166 12.43 1.63 -2.45
C LEU A 166 12.38 3.11 -2.04
N VAL A 167 11.62 3.42 -0.98
CA VAL A 167 11.51 4.78 -0.45
C VAL A 167 12.87 5.25 0.07
N THR A 168 13.55 4.41 0.86
CA THR A 168 14.83 4.76 1.48
C THR A 168 15.97 4.86 0.46
N ARG A 169 16.00 3.96 -0.53
CA ARG A 169 17.05 3.93 -1.56
C ARG A 169 16.78 4.82 -2.77
N CYS A 170 15.60 5.45 -2.85
CA CYS A 170 15.15 6.19 -4.04
C CYS A 170 15.21 5.35 -5.34
N GLU A 171 15.11 4.03 -5.23
CA GLU A 171 15.07 3.09 -6.36
C GLU A 171 13.66 3.00 -6.94
N VAL A 172 13.59 2.86 -8.25
CA VAL A 172 12.38 2.53 -9.01
C VAL A 172 12.38 1.03 -9.30
N GLN A 173 11.23 0.45 -9.64
CA GLN A 173 11.13 -1.01 -9.86
C GLN A 173 12.12 -1.55 -10.90
N TYR A 174 12.58 -0.71 -11.82
CA TYR A 174 13.43 -1.02 -12.97
C TYR A 174 14.81 -0.33 -12.97
N GLY A 175 15.15 0.48 -11.96
CA GLY A 175 16.37 1.28 -11.97
C GLY A 175 16.50 2.24 -10.78
N SER A 176 17.38 3.23 -10.90
CA SER A 176 17.61 4.25 -9.87
C SER A 176 17.61 5.66 -10.47
N ALA A 177 17.43 6.68 -9.63
CA ALA A 177 17.62 8.07 -10.05
C ALA A 177 19.06 8.25 -10.56
N ALA A 178 19.23 8.82 -11.75
CA ALA A 178 20.56 9.18 -12.23
C ALA A 178 21.06 10.44 -11.52
N SER A 179 22.36 10.49 -11.19
CA SER A 179 23.00 11.72 -10.72
C SER A 179 23.20 12.70 -11.88
N SER A 180 23.39 13.99 -11.60
CA SER A 180 23.68 14.98 -12.65
C SER A 180 24.93 14.62 -13.44
N ASP A 181 25.95 14.06 -12.78
CA ASP A 181 27.21 13.66 -13.43
C ASP A 181 27.00 12.47 -14.39
N GLU A 182 26.17 11.50 -14.01
CA GLU A 182 25.81 10.37 -14.87
C GLU A 182 25.04 10.82 -16.11
N VAL A 183 24.16 11.82 -15.97
CA VAL A 183 23.36 12.37 -17.07
C VAL A 183 24.24 13.15 -18.05
N LEU A 184 25.16 13.97 -17.53
CA LEU A 184 26.14 14.68 -18.36
C LEU A 184 27.03 13.70 -19.13
N ALA A 185 27.48 12.61 -18.49
CA ALA A 185 28.29 11.58 -19.14
C ALA A 185 27.52 10.80 -20.23
N ALA A 186 26.21 10.63 -20.09
CA ALA A 186 25.36 9.92 -21.05
C ALA A 186 24.86 10.81 -22.22
N GLY A 187 25.13 12.11 -22.17
CA GLY A 187 24.52 13.09 -23.06
C GLY A 187 23.14 13.50 -22.53
N ASP A 188 22.99 14.76 -22.13
CA ASP A 188 21.84 15.37 -21.44
C ASP A 188 20.45 15.19 -22.10
N MET A 189 20.36 14.51 -23.26
CA MET A 189 19.15 14.30 -24.06
C MET A 189 18.58 12.88 -23.92
N CYS A 190 17.27 12.78 -23.71
CA CYS A 190 16.59 11.49 -23.64
C CYS A 190 16.44 10.87 -25.04
N ALA A 191 16.87 9.62 -25.23
CA ALA A 191 16.74 8.94 -26.52
C ALA A 191 15.28 8.61 -26.94
N ILE A 192 14.28 8.76 -26.05
CA ILE A 192 12.87 8.51 -26.35
C ILE A 192 12.18 9.80 -26.83
N CYS A 193 12.20 10.87 -26.02
CA CYS A 193 11.56 12.13 -26.37
C CYS A 193 12.47 13.12 -27.12
N GLN A 194 13.78 12.85 -27.19
CA GLN A 194 14.80 13.70 -27.82
C GLN A 194 14.94 15.10 -27.19
N GLU A 195 14.36 15.31 -26.01
CA GLU A 195 14.47 16.54 -25.23
C GLU A 195 15.45 16.36 -24.07
N LYS A 196 15.79 17.48 -23.39
CA LYS A 196 16.61 17.45 -22.18
C LYS A 196 15.97 16.57 -21.12
N MET A 197 16.76 15.70 -20.47
CA MET A 197 16.20 14.74 -19.54
C MET A 197 15.52 15.40 -18.33
N HIS A 198 14.25 15.07 -18.13
CA HIS A 198 13.47 15.48 -16.96
C HIS A 198 13.28 14.28 -16.01
N SER A 199 13.76 14.41 -14.77
CA SER A 199 13.78 13.33 -13.77
C SER A 199 14.43 12.04 -14.31
N PRO A 200 15.74 12.07 -14.65
CA PRO A 200 16.41 10.98 -15.31
C PRO A 200 16.51 9.71 -14.43
N ILE A 201 16.25 8.56 -15.04
CA ILE A 201 16.36 7.24 -14.42
C ILE A 201 17.40 6.42 -15.16
N SER A 202 18.39 5.91 -14.42
CA SER A 202 19.34 4.91 -14.88
C SER A 202 18.74 3.53 -14.69
N LEU A 203 18.53 2.81 -15.80
CA LEU A 203 18.12 1.41 -15.76
C LEU A 203 19.24 0.53 -15.21
N ARG A 204 18.92 -0.72 -14.85
CA ARG A 204 19.94 -1.69 -14.41
C ARG A 204 21.02 -1.97 -15.47
N CYS A 205 20.68 -1.79 -16.75
CA CYS A 205 21.63 -1.85 -17.87
C CYS A 205 22.39 -0.54 -18.10
N LYS A 206 22.31 0.41 -17.17
CA LYS A 206 22.99 1.73 -17.13
C LYS A 206 22.56 2.77 -18.17
N HIS A 207 21.61 2.46 -19.05
CA HIS A 207 21.01 3.46 -19.93
C HIS A 207 20.06 4.41 -19.18
N ILE A 208 20.09 5.69 -19.55
CA ILE A 208 19.37 6.76 -18.85
C ILE A 208 18.28 7.37 -19.74
N PHE A 209 17.09 7.54 -19.18
CA PHE A 209 15.92 8.12 -19.86
C PHE A 209 15.11 9.01 -18.91
N CYS A 210 14.18 9.80 -19.42
CA CYS A 210 13.13 10.42 -18.61
C CYS A 210 12.26 9.35 -17.93
N GLU A 211 11.92 9.55 -16.65
CA GLU A 211 11.07 8.63 -15.89
C GLU A 211 9.72 8.37 -16.57
N ASP A 212 9.05 9.42 -17.05
CA ASP A 212 7.74 9.31 -17.71
C ASP A 212 7.87 8.53 -19.06
N CYS A 213 8.87 8.86 -19.90
CA CYS A 213 9.06 8.20 -21.20
C CYS A 213 9.37 6.71 -21.08
N VAL A 214 10.26 6.34 -20.16
CA VAL A 214 10.63 4.93 -19.98
C VAL A 214 9.52 4.13 -19.29
N SER A 215 8.71 4.78 -18.44
CA SER A 215 7.54 4.16 -17.84
C SER A 215 6.48 3.83 -18.89
N GLU A 216 6.18 4.75 -19.81
CA GLU A 216 5.24 4.51 -20.92
C GLU A 216 5.73 3.40 -21.84
N TRP A 217 7.03 3.37 -22.16
CA TRP A 217 7.63 2.29 -22.93
C TRP A 217 7.38 0.92 -22.28
N PHE A 218 7.56 0.81 -20.95
CA PHE A 218 7.34 -0.42 -20.20
C PHE A 218 5.88 -0.89 -20.10
N GLU A 219 4.91 -0.05 -20.47
CA GLU A 219 3.53 -0.50 -20.63
C GLU A 219 3.36 -1.39 -21.86
N ARG A 220 4.22 -1.23 -22.88
CA ARG A 220 4.19 -1.99 -24.14
C ARG A 220 5.24 -3.07 -24.19
N GLU A 221 6.48 -2.75 -23.80
CA GLU A 221 7.65 -3.61 -24.00
C GLU A 221 8.54 -3.61 -22.76
N ARG A 222 8.97 -4.78 -22.25
CA ARG A 222 9.73 -4.90 -20.98
C ARG A 222 11.25 -4.93 -21.17
N THR A 223 11.73 -4.32 -22.24
CA THR A 223 13.14 -4.27 -22.60
C THR A 223 13.65 -2.84 -22.69
N CYS A 224 14.96 -2.64 -22.48
CA CYS A 224 15.58 -1.32 -22.64
C CYS A 224 15.46 -0.82 -24.10
N PRO A 225 15.01 0.42 -24.37
CA PRO A 225 14.90 0.97 -25.73
C PRO A 225 16.23 0.98 -26.51
N LEU A 226 17.37 1.11 -25.81
CA LEU A 226 18.69 1.22 -26.45
C LEU A 226 19.35 -0.15 -26.66
N CYS A 227 19.40 -0.99 -25.63
CA CYS A 227 20.15 -2.26 -25.69
C CYS A 227 19.28 -3.52 -25.70
N ARG A 228 17.95 -3.38 -25.66
CA ARG A 228 16.98 -4.49 -25.60
C ARG A 228 17.17 -5.47 -24.43
N ALA A 229 18.02 -5.15 -23.45
CA ALA A 229 18.19 -5.95 -22.24
C ALA A 229 16.85 -6.04 -21.48
N VAL A 230 16.50 -7.26 -21.06
CA VAL A 230 15.27 -7.51 -20.30
C VAL A 230 15.36 -6.85 -18.93
N VAL A 231 14.36 -6.02 -18.61
CA VAL A 231 14.30 -5.31 -17.36
C VAL A 231 13.55 -6.15 -16.33
N LYS A 232 14.28 -6.67 -15.33
CA LYS A 232 13.68 -7.40 -14.20
C LYS A 232 13.06 -6.41 -13.22
N PHE A 233 11.74 -6.38 -13.18
CA PHE A 233 10.98 -5.65 -12.18
C PHE A 233 11.05 -6.39 -10.85
N ALA A 234 11.04 -5.66 -9.74
CA ALA A 234 10.84 -6.31 -8.46
C ALA A 234 9.43 -6.93 -8.39
N ASN A 235 9.31 -8.14 -7.82
CA ASN A 235 8.09 -8.97 -7.81
C ASN A 235 6.95 -8.43 -6.92
N PHE A 236 6.82 -7.11 -6.79
CA PHE A 236 5.75 -6.48 -6.02
C PHE A 236 4.96 -5.50 -6.89
N ARG A 237 3.67 -5.41 -6.62
CA ARG A 237 2.74 -4.57 -7.37
C ARG A 237 2.91 -3.12 -6.93
N SER A 238 3.13 -2.19 -7.86
CA SER A 238 3.16 -0.75 -7.52
C SER A 238 1.76 -0.25 -7.13
N PHE A 239 1.69 0.62 -6.13
CA PHE A 239 0.47 1.34 -5.72
C PHE A 239 0.68 2.86 -5.80
N ALA A 240 1.61 3.30 -6.65
CA ALA A 240 1.91 4.71 -6.87
C ALA A 240 0.70 5.50 -7.42
N ASP A 241 -0.29 4.84 -8.01
CA ASP A 241 -1.56 5.43 -8.45
C ASP A 241 -2.52 5.76 -7.28
N GLY A 242 -2.15 5.40 -6.06
CA GLY A 242 -2.93 5.68 -4.85
C GLY A 242 -4.10 4.73 -4.61
N ARG A 243 -4.24 3.66 -5.39
CA ARG A 243 -5.33 2.68 -5.19
C ARG A 243 -5.19 1.94 -3.86
N THR A 244 -6.33 1.56 -3.28
CA THR A 244 -6.42 0.67 -2.11
C THR A 244 -7.09 -0.65 -2.48
N SER A 245 -6.59 -1.77 -1.96
CA SER A 245 -7.19 -3.10 -2.15
C SER A 245 -8.56 -3.20 -1.46
N LEU A 246 -9.59 -3.58 -2.24
CA LEU A 246 -10.98 -3.63 -1.77
C LEU A 246 -11.43 -5.02 -1.30
N LEU A 247 -10.64 -6.07 -1.51
CA LEU A 247 -10.99 -7.42 -1.04
C LEU A 247 -10.80 -7.51 0.48
N PRO A 248 -11.80 -8.00 1.24
CA PRO A 248 -11.68 -8.14 2.70
C PRO A 248 -10.68 -9.25 3.07
N GLN A 249 -9.88 -9.05 4.11
CA GLN A 249 -8.98 -10.07 4.66
C GLN A 249 -9.61 -10.66 5.92
N ILE A 250 -10.35 -11.75 5.74
CA ILE A 250 -11.15 -12.36 6.81
C ILE A 250 -10.33 -13.37 7.62
N PHE A 251 -9.34 -14.03 6.99
CA PHE A 251 -8.54 -15.10 7.59
C PHE A 251 -7.08 -14.72 7.78
#